data_AF-A0A9P1KGI3-F1
#
_entry.id   AF-A0A9P1KGI3-F1
#
_cell.length_a   1.000
_cell.length_b   1.000
_cell.length_c   1.000
_cell.angle_alpha   90.00
_cell.angle_beta   90.00
_cell.angle_gamma   90.00
#
_symmetry.space_group_name_H-M   'P 1'
#
loop_
_entity.id
_entity.type
_entity.pdbx_description
1 polymer ?
#
loop_
_entity_poly.entity_id
_entity_poly.type
_entity_poly.pdbx_seq_one_letter_code
_entity_poly.pdbx_strand_id
1 'polypeptide(L)'
;MLNSQKLAWGLPLTVVSLVWAMIPVKSAAQGFPSYRLVTEADYARCVQQLQDAGVSPRATATACGMAIRPTNIGECVTLITRDTGIAGDEAVLGCMNVRRPQELANCVVNITRSNSEANPLTVLEGCGRSLLPERYASCVVGMGRGSTEFAVNDLLRVCLNPPEQFTDRL
;
A
#
# COMPACT_ATOMS: atom_id res chain seq x y z
N MET A 1 -23.47 90.23 39.44
CA MET A 1 -22.95 90.66 38.13
C MET A 1 -21.85 89.69 37.73
N LEU A 2 -22.01 89.03 36.56
CA LEU A 2 -21.06 88.25 35.74
C LEU A 2 -19.98 87.40 36.48
N ASN A 3 -19.77 86.13 36.20
CA ASN A 3 -19.45 85.65 34.86
C ASN A 3 -19.46 84.11 34.80
N SER A 4 -20.12 83.58 33.78
CA SER A 4 -20.04 82.20 33.34
C SER A 4 -18.62 81.85 32.85
N GLN A 5 -18.15 80.62 33.08
CA GLN A 5 -18.04 79.61 32.02
C GLN A 5 -17.32 78.32 32.48
N LYS A 6 -18.12 77.24 32.48
CA LYS A 6 -17.90 75.93 31.84
C LYS A 6 -16.93 74.92 32.49
N LEU A 7 -17.59 73.97 33.15
CA LEU A 7 -17.27 72.54 33.16
C LEU A 7 -16.80 72.03 31.79
N ALA A 8 -15.78 71.19 31.79
CA ALA A 8 -15.90 69.76 31.47
C ALA A 8 -14.51 69.18 31.23
N TRP A 9 -14.05 68.41 32.21
CA TRP A 9 -12.87 67.57 32.12
C TRP A 9 -13.22 66.29 31.36
N GLY A 10 -12.29 65.84 30.52
CA GLY A 10 -12.07 64.42 30.23
C GLY A 10 -13.11 63.73 29.34
N LEU A 11 -12.68 63.34 28.15
CA LEU A 11 -12.60 61.94 27.70
C LEU A 11 -12.12 61.96 26.24
N PRO A 12 -10.86 61.55 25.94
CA PRO A 12 -10.47 61.33 24.57
C PRO A 12 -11.29 60.16 24.01
N LEU A 13 -11.99 60.43 22.91
CA LEU A 13 -12.61 59.43 22.05
C LEU A 13 -11.53 58.42 21.63
N THR A 14 -11.51 57.25 22.27
CA THR A 14 -10.78 56.10 21.75
C THR A 14 -11.53 55.62 20.52
N VAL A 15 -10.95 55.88 19.35
CA VAL A 15 -11.38 55.28 18.09
C VAL A 15 -11.10 53.78 18.20
N VAL A 16 -12.11 53.00 18.61
CA VAL A 16 -12.10 51.54 18.50
C VAL A 16 -12.13 51.23 17.01
N SER A 17 -10.94 51.10 16.43
CA SER A 17 -10.76 50.68 15.05
C SER A 17 -11.35 49.27 14.92
N LEU A 18 -12.50 49.16 14.25
CA LEU A 18 -12.99 47.89 13.72
C LEU A 18 -12.03 47.44 12.61
N VAL A 19 -10.91 46.85 13.01
CA VAL A 19 -10.13 46.00 12.10
C VAL A 19 -10.92 44.70 11.99
N TRP A 20 -11.84 44.67 11.02
CA TRP A 20 -12.42 43.42 10.54
C TRP A 20 -11.27 42.49 10.19
N ALA A 21 -11.16 41.40 10.95
CA ALA A 21 -10.16 40.40 10.77
C ALA A 21 -10.30 39.81 9.36
N MET A 22 -9.41 40.21 8.46
CA MET A 22 -9.06 39.42 7.28
C MET A 22 -8.35 38.15 7.78
N ILE A 23 -9.12 37.22 8.35
CA ILE A 23 -8.63 35.88 8.62
C ILE A 23 -8.51 35.23 7.25
N PRO A 24 -7.30 34.94 6.75
CA PRO A 24 -7.18 34.16 5.53
C PRO A 24 -7.80 32.80 5.82
N VAL A 25 -8.98 32.53 5.24
CA VAL A 25 -9.54 31.20 5.22
C VAL A 25 -8.57 30.35 4.41
N LYS A 26 -7.66 29.64 5.10
CA LYS A 26 -6.76 28.69 4.47
C LYS A 26 -7.64 27.64 3.81
N SER A 27 -7.72 27.69 2.48
CA SER A 27 -8.54 26.78 1.69
C SER A 27 -8.19 25.34 2.03
N ALA A 28 -9.18 24.55 2.43
CA ALA A 28 -9.05 23.13 2.77
C ALA A 28 -8.84 22.22 1.54
N ALA A 29 -8.14 22.70 0.51
CA ALA A 29 -7.87 21.94 -0.73
C ALA A 29 -6.79 20.85 -0.56
N GLN A 30 -6.25 20.69 0.64
CA GLN A 30 -5.16 19.74 0.97
C GLN A 30 -5.74 18.47 1.60
N GLY A 31 -6.69 17.81 0.95
CA GLY A 31 -7.36 16.64 1.56
C GLY A 31 -7.79 15.55 0.60
N PHE A 32 -7.69 15.74 -0.72
CA PHE A 32 -8.05 14.72 -1.69
C PHE A 32 -6.78 14.03 -2.20
N PRO A 33 -6.71 12.68 -2.18
CA PRO A 33 -5.58 11.96 -2.76
C PRO A 33 -5.44 12.39 -4.22
N SER A 34 -4.27 12.92 -4.57
CA SER A 34 -3.96 13.32 -5.94
C SER A 34 -4.09 12.08 -6.83
N TYR A 35 -5.01 12.15 -7.79
CA TYR A 35 -5.14 11.12 -8.81
C TYR A 35 -3.88 11.19 -9.68
N ARG A 36 -2.93 10.26 -9.48
CA ARG A 36 -1.78 10.15 -10.38
C ARG A 36 -2.27 9.58 -11.71
N LEU A 37 -2.22 10.41 -12.75
CA LEU A 37 -2.48 9.98 -14.12
C LEU A 37 -1.40 8.98 -14.55
N VAL A 38 -1.83 7.88 -15.16
CA VAL A 38 -0.94 6.89 -15.78
C VAL A 38 -0.41 7.49 -17.09
N THR A 39 0.90 7.44 -17.29
CA THR A 39 1.61 8.04 -18.43
C THR A 39 2.28 6.99 -19.30
N GLU A 40 2.73 7.38 -20.49
CA GLU A 40 3.54 6.53 -21.38
C GLU A 40 4.78 5.97 -20.66
N ALA A 41 5.43 6.77 -19.81
CA ALA A 41 6.59 6.36 -19.03
C ALA A 41 6.28 5.23 -18.04
N ASP A 42 5.05 5.16 -17.50
CA ASP A 42 4.63 4.10 -16.59
C ASP A 42 4.50 2.76 -17.33
N TYR A 43 3.95 2.78 -18.56
CA TYR A 43 3.89 1.60 -19.42
C TYR A 43 5.29 1.16 -19.89
N ALA A 44 6.12 2.10 -20.34
CA ALA A 44 7.48 1.81 -20.77
C ALA A 44 8.29 1.14 -19.63
N ARG A 45 8.15 1.64 -18.40
CA ARG A 45 8.77 1.03 -17.22
C ARG A 45 8.25 -0.37 -16.95
N CYS A 46 6.93 -0.58 -16.99
CA CYS A 46 6.35 -1.91 -16.81
C CYS A 46 6.91 -2.91 -17.82
N VAL A 47 6.99 -2.52 -19.10
CA VAL A 47 7.52 -3.38 -20.16
C VAL A 47 8.97 -3.76 -19.91
N GLN A 48 9.82 -2.79 -19.57
CA GLN A 48 11.22 -3.04 -19.23
C GLN A 48 11.34 -4.00 -18.04
N GLN A 49 10.63 -3.73 -16.94
CA GLN A 49 10.66 -4.56 -15.73
C GLN A 49 10.25 -6.01 -15.98
N LEU A 50 9.20 -6.24 -16.78
CA LEU A 50 8.74 -7.59 -17.10
C LEU A 50 9.72 -8.32 -18.03
N GLN A 51 10.28 -7.63 -19.03
CA GLN A 51 11.26 -8.24 -19.93
C GLN A 51 12.57 -8.57 -19.21
N ASP A 52 13.05 -7.68 -18.33
CA ASP A 52 14.22 -7.93 -17.48
C ASP A 52 14.00 -9.11 -16.53
N ALA A 53 12.75 -9.32 -16.11
CA ALA A 53 12.33 -10.46 -15.32
C ALA A 53 12.14 -11.76 -16.14
N GLY A 54 12.40 -11.73 -17.45
CA GLY A 54 12.29 -12.88 -18.34
C GLY A 54 10.87 -13.21 -18.81
N VAL A 55 9.91 -12.30 -18.63
CA VAL A 55 8.53 -12.48 -19.11
C VAL A 55 8.47 -12.36 -20.63
N SER A 56 7.75 -13.27 -21.29
CA SER A 56 7.65 -13.26 -22.75
C SER A 56 7.07 -11.93 -23.29
N PRO A 57 7.48 -11.46 -24.49
CA PRO A 57 7.00 -10.18 -25.04
C PRO A 57 5.47 -10.07 -25.13
N ARG A 58 4.80 -11.18 -25.46
CA ARG A 58 3.33 -11.25 -25.55
C ARG A 58 2.71 -11.11 -24.16
N ALA A 59 3.18 -11.88 -23.18
CA ALA A 59 2.68 -11.79 -21.81
C ALA A 59 2.93 -10.40 -21.20
N THR A 60 4.09 -9.80 -21.49
CA THR A 60 4.42 -8.43 -21.10
C THR A 60 3.43 -7.41 -21.65
N ALA A 61 3.16 -7.44 -22.97
CA ALA A 61 2.20 -6.53 -23.59
C ALA A 61 0.79 -6.69 -23.00
N THR A 62 0.36 -7.95 -22.79
CA THR A 62 -0.93 -8.26 -22.16
C THR A 62 -1.01 -7.77 -20.72
N ALA A 63 0.00 -8.05 -19.89
CA ALA A 63 0.02 -7.69 -18.49
C ALA A 63 0.04 -6.16 -18.30
N CYS A 64 0.97 -5.46 -18.95
CA CYS A 64 1.07 -4.01 -18.83
C CYS A 64 -0.15 -3.30 -19.44
N GLY A 65 -0.69 -3.79 -20.57
CA GLY A 65 -1.84 -3.19 -21.24
C GLY A 65 -3.17 -3.35 -20.49
N MET A 66 -3.32 -4.41 -19.69
CA MET A 66 -4.54 -4.62 -18.89
C MET A 66 -4.42 -4.06 -17.45
N ALA A 67 -3.24 -3.65 -17.02
CA ALA A 67 -3.02 -3.18 -15.67
C ALA A 67 -3.59 -1.77 -15.45
N ILE A 68 -4.44 -1.61 -14.42
CA ILE A 68 -4.91 -0.29 -13.98
C ILE A 68 -3.73 0.58 -13.51
N ARG A 69 -2.69 -0.05 -12.94
CA ARG A 69 -1.43 0.60 -12.51
C ARG A 69 -0.24 -0.22 -13.00
N PRO A 70 0.29 0.05 -14.21
CA PRO A 70 1.36 -0.75 -14.81
C PRO A 70 2.61 -0.88 -13.94
N THR A 71 3.01 0.20 -13.27
CA THR A 71 4.18 0.19 -12.36
C THR A 71 4.03 -0.80 -11.21
N ASN A 72 2.82 -1.00 -10.69
CA ASN A 72 2.61 -1.92 -9.57
C ASN A 72 2.79 -3.38 -10.00
N ILE A 73 2.42 -3.72 -11.25
CA ILE A 73 2.63 -5.05 -11.81
C ILE A 73 4.12 -5.28 -12.04
N GLY A 74 4.81 -4.31 -12.66
CA GLY A 74 6.25 -4.37 -12.89
C GLY A 74 7.05 -4.53 -11.59
N GLU A 75 6.77 -3.70 -10.59
CA GLU A 75 7.41 -3.80 -9.27
C GLU A 75 7.12 -5.13 -8.57
N CYS A 76 5.88 -5.63 -8.65
CA CYS A 76 5.51 -6.94 -8.08
C CYS A 76 6.33 -8.08 -8.68
N VAL A 77 6.42 -8.13 -10.01
CA VAL A 77 7.18 -9.17 -10.73
C VAL A 77 8.67 -9.05 -10.45
N THR A 78 9.24 -7.83 -10.57
CA THR A 78 10.66 -7.60 -10.28
C THR A 78 11.03 -8.04 -8.86
N LEU A 79 10.19 -7.71 -7.87
CA LEU A 79 10.47 -8.04 -6.49
C LEU A 79 10.44 -9.56 -6.25
N ILE A 80 9.42 -10.25 -6.76
CA ILE A 80 9.30 -11.70 -6.64
C ILE A 80 10.47 -12.41 -7.34
N THR A 81 10.70 -12.11 -8.62
CA THR A 81 11.74 -12.78 -9.42
C THR A 81 13.14 -12.62 -8.83
N ARG A 82 13.49 -11.41 -8.39
CA ARG A 82 14.81 -11.11 -7.81
C ARG A 82 15.05 -11.84 -6.48
N ASP A 83 14.03 -11.92 -5.64
CA ASP A 83 14.22 -12.27 -4.22
C ASP A 83 13.77 -13.71 -3.86
N THR A 84 13.12 -14.44 -4.78
CA THR A 84 12.58 -15.78 -4.50
C THR A 84 12.93 -16.84 -5.54
N GLY A 85 13.51 -16.46 -6.68
CA GLY A 85 13.85 -17.38 -7.76
C GLY A 85 12.65 -17.93 -8.54
N ILE A 86 11.45 -17.39 -8.32
CA ILE A 86 10.28 -17.69 -9.14
C ILE A 86 10.48 -17.10 -10.54
N ALA A 87 10.15 -17.87 -11.58
CA ALA A 87 10.27 -17.42 -12.96
C ALA A 87 9.32 -16.23 -13.26
N GLY A 88 9.74 -15.32 -14.14
CA GLY A 88 8.95 -14.14 -14.50
C GLY A 88 7.53 -14.46 -14.95
N ASP A 89 7.36 -15.47 -15.81
CA ASP A 89 6.05 -15.86 -16.33
C ASP A 89 5.10 -16.35 -15.21
N GLU A 90 5.62 -17.02 -14.18
CA GLU A 90 4.82 -17.43 -13.01
C GLU A 90 4.50 -16.23 -12.10
N ALA A 91 5.50 -15.37 -11.88
CA ALA A 91 5.35 -14.17 -11.06
C ALA A 91 4.31 -13.21 -11.67
N VAL A 92 4.31 -13.00 -13.00
CA VAL A 92 3.34 -12.11 -13.65
C VAL A 92 1.92 -12.64 -13.56
N LEU A 93 1.71 -13.96 -13.67
CA LEU A 93 0.40 -14.58 -13.46
C LEU A 93 -0.10 -14.33 -12.04
N GLY A 94 0.75 -14.53 -11.03
CA GLY A 94 0.41 -14.22 -9.64
C GLY A 94 0.06 -12.75 -9.42
N CYS A 95 0.90 -11.83 -9.91
CA CYS A 95 0.72 -10.39 -9.77
C CYS A 95 -0.54 -9.86 -10.46
N MET A 96 -0.94 -10.45 -11.60
CA MET A 96 -2.13 -10.03 -12.35
C MET A 96 -3.43 -10.56 -11.74
N ASN A 97 -3.38 -11.65 -10.98
CA ASN A 97 -4.57 -12.28 -10.39
C ASN A 97 -5.01 -11.67 -9.04
N VAL A 98 -4.31 -10.63 -8.56
CA VAL A 98 -4.59 -9.99 -7.27
C VAL A 98 -4.93 -8.51 -7.41
N ARG A 99 -5.71 -8.00 -6.46
CA ARG A 99 -6.03 -6.55 -6.40
C ARG A 99 -4.92 -5.72 -5.75
N ARG A 100 -3.97 -6.34 -5.04
CA ARG A 100 -2.90 -5.68 -4.27
C ARG A 100 -1.52 -6.27 -4.63
N PRO A 101 -0.99 -6.00 -5.84
CA PRO A 101 0.25 -6.64 -6.32
C PRO A 101 1.46 -6.41 -5.41
N GLN A 102 1.62 -5.19 -4.88
CA GLN A 102 2.75 -4.87 -3.98
C GLN A 102 2.72 -5.70 -2.69
N GLU A 103 1.55 -5.93 -2.11
CA GLU A 103 1.41 -6.74 -0.89
C GLU A 103 1.56 -8.22 -1.16
N LEU A 104 1.12 -8.70 -2.33
CA LEU A 104 1.44 -10.05 -2.77
C LEU A 104 2.96 -10.23 -2.80
N ALA A 105 3.68 -9.33 -3.48
CA ALA A 105 5.13 -9.46 -3.63
C ALA A 105 5.86 -9.44 -2.28
N ASN A 106 5.52 -8.50 -1.38
CA ASN A 106 6.05 -8.47 -0.02
C ASN A 106 5.75 -9.76 0.75
N CYS A 107 4.52 -10.28 0.65
CA CYS A 107 4.13 -11.52 1.31
C CYS A 107 5.03 -12.68 0.88
N VAL A 108 5.21 -12.86 -0.43
CA VAL A 108 6.01 -13.96 -0.98
C VAL A 108 7.47 -13.84 -0.57
N VAL A 109 8.04 -12.64 -0.67
CA VAL A 109 9.43 -12.38 -0.31
C VAL A 109 9.68 -12.59 1.18
N ASN A 110 8.79 -12.08 2.03
CA ASN A 110 8.94 -12.19 3.49
C ASN A 110 8.89 -13.64 3.95
N ILE A 111 7.94 -14.43 3.43
CA ILE A 111 7.83 -15.85 3.78
C ILE A 111 9.04 -16.61 3.25
N THR A 112 9.40 -16.45 1.96
CA THR A 112 10.49 -17.19 1.32
C THR A 112 11.84 -16.89 1.98
N ARG A 113 12.14 -15.62 2.28
CA ARG A 113 13.39 -15.24 2.97
C ARG A 113 13.46 -15.72 4.41
N SER A 114 12.31 -15.84 5.09
CA SER A 114 12.27 -16.32 6.48
C SER A 114 12.24 -17.84 6.58
N ASN A 115 11.99 -18.56 5.48
CA ASN A 115 11.77 -20.00 5.47
C ASN A 115 12.38 -20.61 4.19
N SER A 116 13.66 -20.95 4.23
CA SER A 116 14.38 -21.48 3.06
C SER A 116 13.86 -22.83 2.55
N GLU A 117 13.14 -23.58 3.39
CA GLU A 117 12.55 -24.88 3.03
C GLU A 117 11.20 -24.74 2.32
N ALA A 118 10.60 -23.55 2.34
CA ALA A 118 9.30 -23.31 1.70
C ALA A 118 9.45 -23.35 0.18
N ASN A 119 8.54 -24.05 -0.50
CA ASN A 119 8.46 -23.98 -1.96
C ASN A 119 7.94 -22.59 -2.38
N PRO A 120 8.71 -21.79 -3.14
CA PRO A 120 8.31 -20.42 -3.50
C PRO A 120 6.98 -20.33 -4.27
N LEU A 121 6.66 -21.32 -5.11
CA LEU A 121 5.40 -21.34 -5.86
C LEU A 121 4.21 -21.63 -4.95
N THR A 122 4.36 -22.51 -3.96
CA THR A 122 3.33 -22.74 -2.94
C THR A 122 3.10 -21.48 -2.09
N VAL A 123 4.17 -20.76 -1.76
CA VAL A 123 4.07 -19.46 -1.07
C VAL A 123 3.33 -18.43 -1.93
N LEU A 124 3.66 -18.34 -3.23
CA LEU A 124 2.98 -17.45 -4.17
C LEU A 124 1.48 -17.74 -4.25
N GLU A 125 1.09 -19.01 -4.34
CA GLU A 125 -0.32 -19.42 -4.33
C GLU A 125 -1.00 -19.02 -3.01
N GLY A 126 -0.39 -19.33 -1.86
CA GLY A 126 -0.94 -18.99 -0.54
C GLY A 126 -1.14 -17.48 -0.37
N CYS A 127 -0.13 -16.67 -0.72
CA CYS A 127 -0.23 -15.22 -0.70
C CYS A 127 -1.31 -14.69 -1.65
N GLY A 128 -1.46 -15.29 -2.84
CA GLY A 128 -2.48 -14.91 -3.83
C GLY A 128 -3.92 -15.26 -3.41
N ARG A 129 -4.09 -16.33 -2.65
CA ARG A 129 -5.40 -16.74 -2.10
C ARG A 129 -5.82 -15.91 -0.90
N SER A 130 -4.88 -15.29 -0.19
CA SER A 130 -5.18 -14.44 0.95
C SER A 130 -5.80 -13.10 0.51
N LEU A 131 -6.89 -12.71 1.17
CA LEU A 131 -7.46 -11.37 1.02
C LEU A 131 -6.56 -10.28 1.62
N LEU A 132 -5.66 -10.65 2.54
CA LEU A 132 -4.76 -9.75 3.26
C LEU A 132 -3.34 -10.34 3.27
N PRO A 133 -2.58 -10.24 2.16
CA PRO A 133 -1.28 -10.90 2.01
C PRO A 133 -0.27 -10.54 3.12
N GLU A 134 -0.22 -9.27 3.55
CA GLU A 134 0.68 -8.84 4.63
C GLU A 134 0.38 -9.50 5.99
N ARG A 135 -0.91 -9.65 6.32
CA ARG A 135 -1.33 -10.34 7.55
C ARG A 135 -1.02 -11.83 7.48
N TYR A 136 -1.21 -12.42 6.30
CA TYR A 136 -0.88 -13.82 6.06
C TYR A 136 0.63 -14.08 6.22
N ALA A 137 1.48 -13.27 5.62
CA ALA A 137 2.93 -13.36 5.82
C ALA A 137 3.35 -13.15 7.28
N SER A 138 2.76 -12.15 7.95
CA SER A 138 3.01 -11.90 9.37
C SER A 138 2.64 -13.11 10.24
N CYS A 139 1.53 -13.79 9.94
CA CYS A 139 1.13 -15.03 10.62
C CYS A 139 2.16 -16.14 10.40
N VAL A 140 2.51 -16.44 9.15
CA VAL A 140 3.42 -17.55 8.81
C VAL A 140 4.81 -17.32 9.41
N VAL A 141 5.38 -16.13 9.21
CA VAL A 141 6.72 -15.79 9.73
C VAL A 141 6.72 -15.68 11.25
N GLY A 142 5.68 -15.10 11.85
CA GLY A 142 5.57 -14.97 13.30
C GLY A 142 5.45 -16.33 13.99
N MET A 143 4.60 -17.21 13.47
CA MET A 143 4.41 -18.56 13.99
C MET A 143 5.67 -19.41 13.83
N GLY A 144 6.32 -19.37 12.66
CA GLY A 144 7.55 -20.13 12.41
C GLY A 144 8.74 -19.69 13.29
N ARG A 145 8.76 -18.43 13.73
CA ARG A 145 9.74 -17.94 14.71
C ARG A 145 9.37 -18.31 16.15
N GLY A 146 8.08 -18.38 16.46
CA GLY A 146 7.58 -18.62 17.82
C GLY A 146 7.46 -20.10 18.20
N SER A 147 7.42 -21.01 17.22
CA SER A 147 7.36 -22.45 17.44
C SER A 147 8.14 -23.21 16.38
N THR A 148 8.94 -24.19 16.82
CA THR A 148 9.68 -25.11 15.94
C THR A 148 8.91 -26.40 15.65
N GLU A 149 7.70 -26.55 16.19
CA GLU A 149 6.90 -27.77 16.07
C GLU A 149 6.10 -27.83 14.76
N PHE A 150 5.96 -26.70 14.07
CA PHE A 150 5.19 -26.62 12.84
C PHE A 150 6.10 -26.56 11.62
N ALA A 151 5.88 -27.48 10.67
CA ALA A 151 6.45 -27.34 9.35
C ALA A 151 5.86 -26.11 8.64
N VAL A 152 6.64 -25.45 7.79
CA VAL A 152 6.21 -24.22 7.10
C VAL A 152 4.95 -24.45 6.28
N ASN A 153 4.82 -25.62 5.64
CA ASN A 153 3.61 -25.99 4.89
C ASN A 153 2.35 -26.05 5.77
N ASP A 154 2.47 -26.47 7.03
CA ASP A 154 1.34 -26.45 7.96
C ASP A 154 0.94 -25.02 8.33
N LEU A 155 1.93 -24.14 8.53
CA LEU A 155 1.69 -22.73 8.79
C LEU A 155 1.03 -22.03 7.60
N LEU A 156 1.46 -22.33 6.37
CA LEU A 156 0.83 -21.81 5.16
C LEU A 156 -0.66 -22.16 5.10
N ARG A 157 -1.05 -23.35 5.57
CA ARG A 157 -2.45 -23.80 5.63
C ARG A 157 -3.24 -23.13 6.77
N VAL A 158 -2.73 -23.20 8.00
CA VAL A 158 -3.41 -22.70 9.21
C VAL A 158 -3.59 -21.18 9.14
N CYS A 159 -2.61 -20.45 8.62
CA CYS A 159 -2.71 -19.00 8.48
C CYS A 159 -3.67 -18.55 7.36
N LEU A 160 -3.97 -19.43 6.39
CA LEU A 160 -4.88 -19.10 5.29
C LEU A 160 -6.35 -19.32 5.68
N ASN A 161 -6.61 -20.41 6.41
CA ASN A 161 -7.94 -20.76 6.92
C ASN A 161 -7.82 -21.04 8.42
N PRO A 162 -8.31 -20.13 9.31
CA PRO A 162 -8.38 -20.45 10.73
C PRO A 162 -9.29 -21.68 10.92
N PRO A 163 -8.91 -22.66 11.75
CA PRO A 163 -9.68 -23.90 11.88
C PRO A 163 -11.07 -23.64 12.47
N GLU A 164 -12.06 -24.37 11.97
CA GLU A 164 -13.50 -24.19 12.25
C GLU A 164 -13.84 -24.16 13.75
N GLN A 165 -13.07 -24.89 14.57
CA GLN A 165 -13.19 -24.91 16.02
C GLN A 165 -13.09 -23.53 16.70
N PHE A 166 -12.57 -22.52 16.01
CA PHE A 166 -12.51 -21.12 16.47
C PHE A 166 -13.46 -20.18 15.73
N THR A 167 -14.10 -20.65 14.66
CA THR A 167 -15.08 -19.87 13.88
C THR A 167 -16.48 -19.92 14.52
N ASP A 168 -16.81 -21.01 15.23
CA ASP A 168 -18.13 -21.22 15.87
C ASP A 168 -18.35 -20.44 17.20
N ARG A 169 -17.42 -19.58 17.62
CA ARG A 169 -17.53 -18.77 18.86
C ARG A 169 -17.58 -17.25 18.63
N LEU A 170 -17.69 -16.80 17.38
CA LEU A 170 -17.87 -15.39 17.01
C LEU A 170 -19.28 -15.17 16.44
#